data_AF-A0A3M1ZDT2-F1
#
_entry.id   AF-A0A3M1ZDT2-F1
#
_cell.length_a   1.000
_cell.length_b   1.000
_cell.length_c   1.000
_cell.angle_alpha   90.00
_cell.angle_beta   90.00
_cell.angle_gamma   90.00
#
_symmetry.space_group_name_H-M   'P 1'
#
loop_
_entity.id
_entity.type
_entity.pdbx_description
1 polymer ?
#
loop_
_entity_poly.entity_id
_entity_poly.type
_entity_poly.pdbx_seq_one_letter_code
_entity_poly.pdbx_strand_id
1 'polypeptide(L)'
;MGIHFPSFSSHSVVYKVQGTVEILRRYYPELRDPDYASAVTLGHARYSTNTNPIFERAQPFSLIGHNGEFNTISRFRMEAKMLGIPLTPDGSDSQDVDRVLHALSMEFGLDLIEAMEYVFPPFEHDLIQGDADLRTLYDNIRHAFGPFAQGPAAVVARLGDLCVFSVDALGLRPLWFGETEKEYFASSERGVYPLDNMTKDPRPLAPGEKVALKINRGYDVEVFDYPAIQQHVLQRHRDSQTQRSSIARNWPQPARISDNPASSQSPTGNGYPSGGGTQAAPAPVALAIAEERLESERPKPFTPPWNATDTPINAATMAALGWERYHVSIVQTMAENGKEQIGSLGWDGPLAALSKTRVNIADYFKETVAVVTNPAIDREREHAQFSTRTVLGIRPAIGFATAENDLLVQLETPLIVGGHPALGDLELMRMVANQHGTMALEDLLDVFGERAATISMSALEDETIDAAIERIQAEAVAA
;
A
#
# COMPACT_ATOMS: atom_id res chain seq x y z
N MET A 1 -14.62 -24.60 21.20
CA MET A 1 -13.44 -25.28 20.65
C MET A 1 -13.21 -24.73 19.26
N GLY A 2 -12.06 -24.10 19.02
CA GLY A 2 -11.69 -23.64 17.67
C GLY A 2 -11.30 -24.84 16.81
N ILE A 3 -11.75 -24.87 15.56
CA ILE A 3 -11.31 -25.85 14.56
C ILE A 3 -10.28 -25.13 13.69
N HIS A 4 -9.07 -25.69 13.58
CA HIS A 4 -8.01 -25.16 12.73
C HIS A 4 -7.72 -26.13 11.59
N PHE A 5 -7.71 -25.62 10.36
CA PHE A 5 -7.33 -26.38 9.17
C PHE A 5 -5.94 -25.91 8.71
N PRO A 6 -4.88 -26.72 8.84
CA PRO A 6 -3.54 -26.36 8.33
C PRO A 6 -3.51 -26.18 6.81
N SER A 7 -4.30 -26.96 6.09
CA SER A 7 -4.44 -26.91 4.64
C SER A 7 -5.73 -27.62 4.23
N PHE A 8 -6.36 -27.17 3.13
CA PHE A 8 -7.44 -27.91 2.48
C PHE A 8 -7.38 -27.71 0.97
N SER A 9 -6.63 -28.59 0.30
CA SER A 9 -6.27 -28.46 -1.11
C SER A 9 -6.03 -29.82 -1.74
N SER A 10 -6.29 -29.94 -3.04
CA SER A 10 -5.92 -31.11 -3.85
C SER A 10 -4.48 -31.01 -4.40
N HIS A 11 -3.78 -29.91 -4.15
CA HIS A 11 -2.45 -29.62 -4.70
C HIS A 11 -1.34 -29.51 -3.64
N SER A 12 -1.72 -29.27 -2.38
CA SER A 12 -0.81 -29.03 -1.27
C SER A 12 -1.37 -29.57 0.04
N VAL A 13 -0.48 -30.00 0.93
CA VAL A 13 -0.77 -30.43 2.29
C VAL A 13 0.26 -29.82 3.24
N VAL A 14 -0.18 -29.33 4.40
CA VAL A 14 0.67 -28.70 5.41
C VAL A 14 0.83 -29.62 6.61
N TYR A 15 2.07 -30.01 6.87
CA TYR A 15 2.49 -30.72 8.07
C TYR A 15 3.21 -29.76 9.01
N LYS A 16 2.64 -29.53 10.19
CA LYS A 16 3.24 -28.63 11.18
C LYS A 16 3.17 -29.20 12.57
N VAL A 17 4.19 -28.94 13.37
CA VAL A 17 4.31 -29.46 14.73
C VAL A 17 4.84 -28.36 15.65
N GLN A 18 4.43 -28.39 16.91
CA GLN A 18 5.02 -27.55 17.94
C GLN A 18 6.22 -28.26 18.54
N GLY A 19 7.42 -27.78 18.25
CA GLY A 19 8.66 -28.34 18.77
C GLY A 19 9.83 -28.05 17.83
N THR A 20 10.88 -28.86 17.95
CA THR A 20 12.07 -28.73 17.10
C THR A 20 11.81 -29.32 15.70
N VAL A 21 12.62 -28.97 14.71
CA VAL A 21 12.38 -29.41 13.32
C VAL A 21 12.55 -30.93 13.17
N GLU A 22 13.39 -31.56 13.99
CA GLU A 22 13.71 -32.98 13.92
C GLU A 22 12.54 -33.88 14.32
N ILE A 23 11.57 -33.37 15.09
CA ILE A 23 10.41 -34.16 15.52
C ILE A 23 9.37 -34.32 14.40
N LEU A 24 9.38 -33.48 13.36
CA LEU A 24 8.38 -33.49 12.29
C LEU A 24 8.27 -34.87 11.63
N ARG A 25 9.42 -35.47 11.26
CA ARG A 25 9.48 -36.82 10.65
C ARG A 25 9.12 -37.96 11.61
N ARG A 26 9.14 -37.71 12.93
CA ARG A 26 8.71 -38.69 13.93
C ARG A 26 7.20 -38.62 14.16
N TYR A 27 6.64 -37.42 14.07
CA TYR A 27 5.23 -37.15 14.30
C TYR A 27 4.35 -37.54 13.10
N TYR A 28 4.88 -37.37 11.89
CA TYR A 28 4.23 -37.71 10.62
C TYR A 28 5.02 -38.83 9.91
N PRO A 29 4.71 -40.12 10.17
CA PRO A 29 5.43 -41.26 9.59
C PRO A 29 5.46 -41.27 8.06
N GLU A 30 4.43 -40.73 7.41
CA GLU A 30 4.33 -40.56 5.96
C GLU A 30 5.48 -39.75 5.37
N LEU A 31 6.06 -38.80 6.12
CA LEU A 31 7.24 -38.05 5.68
C LEU A 31 8.53 -38.89 5.63
N ARG A 32 8.47 -40.15 6.07
CA ARG A 32 9.57 -41.12 5.97
C ARG A 32 9.34 -42.15 4.87
N ASP A 33 8.16 -42.16 4.26
CA ASP A 33 7.80 -43.07 3.18
C ASP A 33 8.39 -42.55 1.85
N PRO A 34 9.28 -43.32 1.18
CA PRO A 34 9.85 -42.92 -0.11
C PRO A 34 8.81 -42.73 -1.22
N ASP A 35 7.64 -43.38 -1.13
CA ASP A 35 6.57 -43.23 -2.11
C ASP A 35 5.76 -41.94 -1.88
N TYR A 36 5.96 -41.28 -0.74
CA TYR A 36 5.37 -39.99 -0.39
C TYR A 36 6.18 -38.83 -0.99
N ALA A 37 6.28 -38.82 -2.31
CA ALA A 37 7.06 -37.85 -3.08
C ALA A 37 6.30 -36.53 -3.30
N SER A 38 7.05 -35.42 -3.35
CA SER A 38 6.51 -34.10 -3.69
C SER A 38 7.39 -33.42 -4.72
N ALA A 39 6.77 -32.72 -5.68
CA ALA A 39 7.48 -31.86 -6.63
C ALA A 39 7.92 -30.52 -6.01
N VAL A 40 7.28 -30.10 -4.91
CA VAL A 40 7.60 -28.86 -4.19
C VAL A 40 7.54 -29.08 -2.70
N THR A 41 8.57 -28.63 -1.99
CA THR A 41 8.60 -28.65 -0.53
C THR A 41 8.89 -27.25 -0.01
N LEU A 42 8.11 -26.82 0.98
CA LEU A 42 8.32 -25.57 1.71
C LEU A 42 8.50 -25.91 3.19
N GLY A 43 9.66 -25.56 3.75
CA GLY A 43 9.96 -25.73 5.16
C GLY A 43 10.05 -24.37 5.87
N HIS A 44 9.58 -24.30 7.11
CA HIS A 44 9.72 -23.11 7.94
C HIS A 44 9.95 -23.48 9.40
N ALA A 45 10.93 -22.84 10.05
CA ALA A 45 11.16 -22.92 11.49
C ALA A 45 10.94 -21.55 12.12
N ARG A 46 9.98 -21.44 13.05
CA ARG A 46 9.61 -20.17 13.68
C ARG A 46 10.28 -20.01 15.04
N TYR A 47 10.91 -18.87 15.25
CA TYR A 47 11.25 -18.39 16.60
C TYR A 47 10.12 -17.48 17.11
N SER A 48 9.59 -17.76 18.29
CA SER A 48 8.50 -16.97 18.89
C SER A 48 9.06 -16.19 20.08
N THR A 49 8.79 -14.89 20.13
CA THR A 49 9.05 -14.05 21.31
C THR A 49 8.05 -14.30 22.44
N ASN A 50 6.93 -14.98 22.16
CA ASN A 50 5.94 -15.38 23.15
C ASN A 50 6.35 -16.66 23.86
N THR A 51 6.19 -16.69 25.19
CA THR A 51 6.47 -17.85 26.06
C THR A 51 5.50 -19.01 25.86
N ASN A 52 4.25 -18.72 25.45
CA ASN A 52 3.26 -19.74 25.12
C ASN A 52 3.19 -19.95 23.59
N PRO A 53 3.60 -21.12 23.09
CA PRO A 53 3.45 -21.44 21.67
C PRO A 53 1.96 -21.62 21.31
N ILE A 54 1.58 -21.10 20.14
CA ILE A 54 0.25 -21.22 19.57
C ILE A 54 0.40 -22.03 18.28
N PHE A 55 -0.21 -23.21 18.22
CA PHE A 55 -0.07 -24.16 17.10
C PHE A 55 -0.59 -23.57 15.78
N GLU A 56 -1.67 -22.80 15.84
CA GLU A 56 -2.31 -22.15 14.70
C GLU A 56 -1.33 -21.20 13.99
N ARG A 57 -0.40 -20.58 14.75
CA ARG A 57 0.63 -19.65 14.26
C ARG A 57 1.92 -20.34 13.80
N ALA A 58 2.03 -21.66 13.95
CA ALA A 58 3.13 -22.41 13.36
C ALA A 58 2.99 -22.43 11.84
N GLN A 59 4.12 -22.21 11.17
CA GLN A 59 4.25 -22.09 9.72
C GLN A 59 4.84 -23.38 9.12
N PRO A 60 4.67 -23.63 7.80
CA PRO A 60 4.04 -22.75 6.81
C PRO A 60 2.52 -22.60 6.98
N PHE A 61 1.99 -21.51 6.41
CA PHE A 61 0.56 -21.35 6.19
C PHE A 61 0.15 -22.01 4.87
N SER A 62 -1.06 -21.73 4.39
CA SER A 62 -1.61 -22.47 3.24
C SER A 62 -0.83 -22.18 1.96
N LEU A 63 -0.38 -20.93 1.80
CA LEU A 63 0.37 -20.46 0.64
C LEU A 63 1.80 -20.09 1.02
N ILE A 64 2.03 -19.46 2.18
CA ILE A 64 3.33 -18.83 2.48
C ILE A 64 4.11 -19.45 3.64
N GLY A 65 5.43 -19.38 3.52
CA GLY A 65 6.39 -19.32 4.62
C GLY A 65 7.02 -17.93 4.64
N HIS A 66 7.05 -17.30 5.81
CA HIS A 66 7.52 -15.94 6.01
C HIS A 66 8.51 -15.89 7.18
N ASN A 67 9.75 -15.50 6.87
CA ASN A 67 10.76 -15.12 7.84
C ASN A 67 10.82 -13.60 7.94
N GLY A 68 10.44 -13.04 9.09
CA GLY A 68 10.36 -11.59 9.24
C GLY A 68 9.22 -11.12 10.15
N GLU A 69 8.88 -9.85 10.02
CA GLU A 69 7.77 -9.17 10.70
C GLU A 69 7.20 -8.06 9.80
N PHE A 70 5.88 -8.00 9.66
CA PHE A 70 5.22 -6.92 8.93
C PHE A 70 4.82 -5.77 9.86
N ASN A 71 5.49 -4.63 9.72
CA ASN A 71 5.32 -3.44 10.54
C ASN A 71 4.02 -2.66 10.23
N THR A 72 3.52 -2.77 8.99
CA THR A 72 2.32 -2.04 8.52
C THR A 72 1.01 -2.81 8.77
N ILE A 73 1.04 -3.87 9.59
CA ILE A 73 -0.06 -4.83 9.70
C ILE A 73 -1.40 -4.21 10.15
N SER A 74 -1.38 -3.20 11.02
CA SER A 74 -2.61 -2.53 11.47
C SER A 74 -3.36 -1.90 10.31
N ARG A 75 -2.63 -1.24 9.40
CA ARG A 75 -3.21 -0.60 8.23
C ARG A 75 -3.61 -1.64 7.18
N PHE A 76 -2.78 -2.67 6.97
CA PHE A 76 -3.08 -3.80 6.11
C PHE A 76 -4.42 -4.49 6.47
N ARG A 77 -4.70 -4.67 7.77
CA ARG A 77 -5.97 -5.22 8.27
C ARG A 77 -7.18 -4.35 7.93
N MET A 78 -7.05 -3.02 8.04
CA MET A 78 -8.11 -2.10 7.66
C MET A 78 -8.43 -2.22 6.17
N GLU A 79 -7.40 -2.37 5.33
CA GLU A 79 -7.55 -2.43 3.88
C GLU A 79 -8.08 -3.77 3.39
N ALA A 80 -7.65 -4.88 4.01
CA ALA A 80 -8.29 -6.17 3.81
C ALA A 80 -9.79 -6.11 4.11
N LYS A 81 -10.19 -5.43 5.21
CA LYS A 81 -11.61 -5.21 5.54
C LYS A 81 -12.32 -4.35 4.49
N MET A 82 -11.68 -3.31 3.96
CA MET A 82 -12.23 -2.49 2.88
C MET A 82 -12.47 -3.30 1.60
N LEU A 83 -11.62 -4.29 1.31
CA LEU A 83 -11.79 -5.23 0.20
C LEU A 83 -12.78 -6.36 0.51
N GLY A 84 -13.39 -6.39 1.70
CA GLY A 84 -14.29 -7.47 2.11
C GLY A 84 -13.59 -8.79 2.42
N ILE A 85 -12.26 -8.80 2.55
CA ILE A 85 -11.48 -10.02 2.82
C ILE A 85 -11.55 -10.33 4.32
N PRO A 86 -12.12 -11.49 4.72
CA PRO A 86 -12.22 -11.84 6.12
C PRO A 86 -10.88 -12.35 6.67
N LEU A 87 -10.35 -11.65 7.67
CA LEU A 87 -9.11 -12.02 8.36
C LEU A 87 -9.40 -12.88 9.60
N THR A 88 -8.37 -13.62 10.05
CA THR A 88 -8.48 -14.47 11.24
C THR A 88 -8.40 -13.60 12.50
N PRO A 89 -9.38 -13.64 13.41
CA PRO A 89 -9.29 -12.94 14.69
C PRO A 89 -8.04 -13.37 15.45
N ASP A 90 -7.28 -12.40 15.97
CA ASP A 90 -6.01 -12.63 16.67
C ASP A 90 -4.98 -13.46 15.87
N GLY A 91 -5.07 -13.45 14.54
CA GLY A 91 -4.08 -14.03 13.65
C GLY A 91 -2.71 -13.34 13.77
N SER A 92 -1.64 -14.05 13.43
CA SER A 92 -0.34 -13.40 13.23
C SER A 92 -0.36 -12.56 11.94
N ASP A 93 0.55 -11.60 11.85
CA ASP A 93 0.81 -10.80 10.65
C ASP A 93 0.95 -11.65 9.38
N SER A 94 1.74 -12.71 9.42
CA SER A 94 1.91 -13.66 8.32
C SER A 94 0.61 -14.39 7.93
N GLN A 95 -0.30 -14.66 8.88
CA GLN A 95 -1.58 -15.31 8.57
C GLN A 95 -2.50 -14.37 7.79
N ASP A 96 -2.47 -13.08 8.13
CA ASP A 96 -3.27 -12.07 7.46
C ASP A 96 -2.78 -11.90 6.01
N VAL A 97 -1.46 -11.87 5.79
CA VAL A 97 -0.88 -11.81 4.45
C VAL A 97 -1.19 -13.07 3.63
N ASP A 98 -1.06 -14.27 4.22
CA ASP A 98 -1.46 -15.54 3.57
C ASP A 98 -2.93 -15.49 3.11
N ARG A 99 -3.82 -15.00 3.97
CA ARG A 99 -5.24 -14.92 3.69
C ARG A 99 -5.60 -13.92 2.60
N VAL A 100 -4.92 -12.77 2.56
CA VAL A 100 -5.08 -11.75 1.51
C VAL A 100 -4.54 -12.26 0.18
N LEU A 101 -3.35 -12.88 0.13
CA LEU A 101 -2.82 -13.49 -1.10
C LEU A 101 -3.79 -14.54 -1.66
N HIS A 102 -4.33 -15.39 -0.80
CA HIS A 102 -5.32 -16.38 -1.22
C HIS A 102 -6.60 -15.72 -1.78
N ALA A 103 -7.10 -14.66 -1.13
CA ALA A 103 -8.27 -13.94 -1.61
C ALA A 103 -8.01 -13.22 -2.93
N LEU A 104 -6.87 -12.53 -3.08
CA LEU A 104 -6.45 -11.92 -4.35
C LEU A 104 -6.45 -12.93 -5.49
N SER A 105 -6.02 -14.16 -5.23
CA SER A 105 -6.04 -15.18 -6.26
C SER A 105 -7.41 -15.81 -6.52
N MET A 106 -8.15 -16.18 -5.48
CA MET A 106 -9.41 -16.92 -5.63
C MET A 106 -10.61 -16.03 -5.91
N GLU A 107 -10.64 -14.81 -5.36
CA GLU A 107 -11.77 -13.89 -5.41
C GLU A 107 -11.56 -12.80 -6.48
N PHE A 108 -10.32 -12.33 -6.69
CA PHE A 108 -9.99 -11.28 -7.66
C PHE A 108 -9.36 -11.81 -8.97
N GLY A 109 -9.07 -13.11 -9.03
CA GLY A 109 -8.59 -13.79 -10.26
C GLY A 109 -7.14 -13.48 -10.64
N LEU A 110 -6.35 -12.97 -9.69
CA LEU A 110 -4.92 -12.74 -9.88
C LEU A 110 -4.17 -14.08 -9.76
N ASP A 111 -3.15 -14.32 -10.57
CA ASP A 111 -2.24 -15.42 -10.25
C ASP A 111 -1.34 -15.07 -9.04
N LEU A 112 -0.53 -16.03 -8.60
CA LEU A 112 0.30 -15.81 -7.42
C LEU A 112 1.36 -14.72 -7.65
N ILE A 113 1.87 -14.57 -8.88
CA ILE A 113 2.86 -13.55 -9.21
C ILE A 113 2.20 -12.18 -9.11
N GLU A 114 1.04 -11.99 -9.75
CA GLU A 114 0.26 -10.76 -9.64
C GLU A 114 -0.09 -10.45 -8.18
N ALA A 115 -0.62 -11.41 -7.42
CA ALA A 115 -0.99 -11.20 -6.02
C ALA A 115 0.20 -10.75 -5.16
N MET A 116 1.39 -11.33 -5.39
CA MET A 116 2.62 -10.92 -4.71
C MET A 116 3.05 -9.51 -5.11
N GLU A 117 2.87 -9.09 -6.36
CA GLU A 117 3.16 -7.72 -6.82
C GLU A 117 2.16 -6.69 -6.26
N TYR A 118 0.92 -7.10 -5.95
CA TYR A 118 -0.01 -6.24 -5.21
C TYR A 118 0.37 -6.07 -3.74
N VAL A 119 0.84 -7.15 -3.09
CA VAL A 119 1.21 -7.11 -1.66
C VAL A 119 2.60 -6.54 -1.42
N PHE A 120 3.52 -6.69 -2.37
CA PHE A 120 4.92 -6.24 -2.32
C PHE A 120 5.34 -5.61 -3.67
N PRO A 121 4.76 -4.49 -4.09
CA PRO A 121 5.12 -3.89 -5.37
C PRO A 121 6.57 -3.38 -5.37
N PRO A 122 7.27 -3.43 -6.52
CA PRO A 122 8.55 -2.76 -6.75
C PRO A 122 8.47 -1.28 -6.39
N PHE A 123 9.62 -0.65 -6.17
CA PHE A 123 9.77 0.81 -6.26
C PHE A 123 10.06 1.22 -7.71
N GLU A 124 9.94 2.51 -8.02
CA GLU A 124 10.17 3.00 -9.38
C GLU A 124 11.58 2.65 -9.91
N HIS A 125 12.60 2.68 -9.04
CA HIS A 125 13.96 2.33 -9.40
C HIS A 125 14.18 0.83 -9.66
N ASP A 126 13.27 -0.02 -9.19
CA ASP A 126 13.30 -1.48 -9.40
C ASP A 126 12.67 -1.87 -10.75
N LEU A 127 11.91 -0.97 -11.36
CA LEU A 127 11.24 -1.22 -12.62
C LEU A 127 12.22 -1.25 -13.79
N ILE A 128 11.86 -2.01 -14.84
CA ILE A 128 12.55 -1.94 -16.12
C ILE A 128 12.54 -0.50 -16.62
N GLN A 129 13.74 0.08 -16.70
CA GLN A 129 13.94 1.48 -17.04
C GLN A 129 13.42 1.79 -18.45
N GLY A 130 12.69 2.90 -18.58
CA GLY A 130 12.17 3.38 -19.87
C GLY A 130 10.83 2.75 -20.31
N ASP A 131 10.26 1.81 -19.55
CA ASP A 131 8.95 1.22 -19.85
C ASP A 131 7.83 2.06 -19.20
N ALA A 132 7.08 2.81 -20.02
CA ALA A 132 5.99 3.66 -19.54
C ALA A 132 4.73 2.88 -19.15
N ASP A 133 4.48 1.75 -19.81
CA ASP A 133 3.32 0.91 -19.53
C ASP A 133 3.49 0.20 -18.18
N LEU A 134 4.71 -0.27 -17.87
CA LEU A 134 5.03 -0.81 -16.55
C LEU A 134 4.87 0.22 -15.45
N ARG A 135 5.37 1.45 -15.64
CA ARG A 135 5.20 2.51 -14.64
C ARG A 135 3.73 2.79 -14.36
N THR A 136 2.93 2.94 -15.43
CA THR A 136 1.47 3.12 -15.32
C THR A 136 0.80 1.96 -14.58
N LEU A 137 1.16 0.72 -14.92
CA LEU A 137 0.63 -0.47 -14.27
C LEU A 137 0.90 -0.47 -12.77
N TYR A 138 2.16 -0.25 -12.36
CA TYR A 138 2.50 -0.26 -10.94
C TYR A 138 1.96 0.96 -10.20
N ASP A 139 1.77 2.11 -10.85
CA ASP A 139 1.02 3.21 -10.27
C ASP A 139 -0.43 2.82 -9.98
N ASN A 140 -1.10 2.18 -10.93
CA ASN A 140 -2.45 1.68 -10.72
C ASN A 140 -2.53 0.64 -9.60
N ILE A 141 -1.57 -0.28 -9.51
CA ILE A 141 -1.47 -1.24 -8.40
C ILE A 141 -1.38 -0.48 -7.06
N ARG A 142 -0.52 0.55 -6.99
CA ARG A 142 -0.35 1.35 -5.76
C ARG A 142 -1.54 2.26 -5.43
N HIS A 143 -2.33 2.64 -6.43
CA HIS A 143 -3.57 3.39 -6.20
C HIS A 143 -4.67 2.46 -5.68
N ALA A 144 -4.74 1.23 -6.20
CA ALA A 144 -5.78 0.26 -5.86
C ALA A 144 -5.61 -0.37 -4.47
N PHE A 145 -4.36 -0.67 -4.08
CA PHE A 145 -4.02 -1.27 -2.79
C PHE A 145 -3.09 -0.32 -2.04
N GLY A 146 -3.46 0.02 -0.79
CA GLY A 146 -2.76 1.01 0.04
C GLY A 146 -1.42 0.50 0.58
N PRO A 147 -0.90 1.01 1.71
CA PRO A 147 0.42 0.61 2.21
C PRO A 147 0.51 -0.90 2.38
N PHE A 148 1.34 -1.44 1.50
CA PHE A 148 1.75 -2.82 1.33
C PHE A 148 2.19 -3.47 2.64
N ALA A 149 2.29 -4.80 2.64
CA ALA A 149 2.96 -5.47 3.72
C ALA A 149 4.43 -5.07 3.70
N GLN A 150 4.84 -4.24 4.65
CA GLN A 150 6.20 -3.69 4.75
C GLN A 150 6.82 -4.09 6.08
N GLY A 151 8.14 -4.13 6.11
CA GLY A 151 8.93 -4.61 7.22
C GLY A 151 9.91 -5.69 6.74
N PRO A 152 10.84 -6.13 7.60
CA PRO A 152 11.78 -7.17 7.22
C PRO A 152 11.05 -8.44 6.83
N ALA A 153 11.24 -8.91 5.60
CA ALA A 153 10.53 -10.09 5.12
C ALA A 153 11.34 -10.86 4.07
N ALA A 154 11.45 -12.16 4.27
CA ALA A 154 11.75 -13.13 3.23
C ALA A 154 10.55 -14.08 3.14
N VAL A 155 9.88 -14.08 2.00
CA VAL A 155 8.64 -14.81 1.76
C VAL A 155 8.86 -15.84 0.67
N VAL A 156 8.46 -17.08 0.96
CA VAL A 156 8.31 -18.16 0.01
C VAL A 156 6.83 -18.46 -0.10
N ALA A 157 6.26 -18.35 -1.29
CA ALA A 157 4.85 -18.58 -1.53
C ALA A 157 4.65 -19.69 -2.58
N ARG A 158 3.58 -20.47 -2.44
CA ARG A 158 3.17 -21.48 -3.43
C ARG A 158 1.65 -21.51 -3.58
N LEU A 159 1.21 -21.56 -4.84
CA LEU A 159 -0.18 -21.80 -5.20
C LEU A 159 -0.23 -22.70 -6.43
N GLY A 160 -0.65 -23.95 -6.23
CA GLY A 160 -0.66 -24.97 -7.28
C GLY A 160 0.75 -25.25 -7.80
N ASP A 161 0.97 -24.94 -9.08
CA ASP A 161 2.21 -25.14 -9.82
C ASP A 161 3.07 -23.86 -9.90
N LEU A 162 2.64 -22.75 -9.28
CA LEU A 162 3.43 -21.52 -9.17
C LEU A 162 4.08 -21.40 -7.78
N CYS A 163 5.35 -21.01 -7.77
CA CYS A 163 6.10 -20.64 -6.58
C CYS A 163 6.68 -19.24 -6.75
N VAL A 164 6.66 -18.41 -5.71
CA VAL A 164 7.23 -17.06 -5.72
C VAL A 164 8.11 -16.88 -4.49
N PHE A 165 9.33 -16.39 -4.71
CA PHE A 165 10.31 -16.06 -3.69
C PHE A 165 10.51 -14.55 -3.72
N SER A 166 10.32 -13.90 -2.58
CA SER A 166 10.37 -12.43 -2.46
C SER A 166 11.11 -12.02 -1.22
N VAL A 167 11.88 -10.95 -1.32
CA VAL A 167 12.36 -10.20 -0.15
C VAL A 167 11.64 -8.86 -0.06
N ASP A 168 11.67 -8.25 1.12
CA ASP A 168 11.15 -6.90 1.33
C ASP A 168 11.95 -5.85 0.54
N ALA A 169 11.38 -4.66 0.41
CA ALA A 169 11.95 -3.51 -0.29
C ALA A 169 13.41 -3.20 0.02
N LEU A 170 13.84 -3.48 1.26
CA LEU A 170 15.19 -3.22 1.76
C LEU A 170 16.06 -4.48 1.84
N GLY A 171 15.49 -5.66 1.57
CA GLY A 171 16.21 -6.93 1.65
C GLY A 171 16.71 -7.24 3.06
N LEU A 172 15.93 -6.89 4.09
CA LEU A 172 16.36 -6.97 5.50
C LEU A 172 16.42 -8.41 6.02
N ARG A 173 15.86 -9.38 5.26
CA ARG A 173 15.99 -10.81 5.54
C ARG A 173 16.65 -11.52 4.37
N PRO A 174 17.65 -12.37 4.62
CA PRO A 174 18.34 -13.08 3.55
C PRO A 174 17.43 -14.14 2.94
N LEU A 175 17.44 -14.21 1.61
CA LEU A 175 16.86 -15.31 0.85
C LEU A 175 17.78 -15.61 -0.33
N TRP A 176 18.35 -16.80 -0.33
CA TRP A 176 19.28 -17.29 -1.33
C TRP A 176 18.53 -18.15 -2.33
N PHE A 177 18.72 -17.87 -3.62
CA PHE A 177 18.18 -18.67 -4.72
C PHE A 177 19.30 -19.43 -5.42
N GLY A 178 19.13 -20.72 -5.62
CA GLY A 178 20.13 -21.60 -6.21
C GLY A 178 19.54 -22.73 -7.02
N GLU A 179 20.42 -23.44 -7.70
CA GLU A 179 20.09 -24.52 -8.63
C GLU A 179 21.11 -25.66 -8.45
N THR A 180 20.59 -26.88 -8.45
CA THR A 180 21.36 -28.12 -8.57
C THR A 180 21.06 -28.75 -9.92
N GLU A 181 21.73 -29.86 -10.25
CA GLU A 181 21.44 -30.59 -11.50
C GLU A 181 19.99 -31.11 -11.61
N LYS A 182 19.24 -31.15 -10.51
CA LYS A 182 17.91 -31.78 -10.44
C LYS A 182 16.79 -30.84 -10.01
N GLU A 183 17.11 -29.78 -9.28
CA GLU A 183 16.11 -28.95 -8.60
C GLU A 183 16.58 -27.52 -8.38
N TYR A 184 15.60 -26.62 -8.30
CA TYR A 184 15.77 -25.25 -7.81
C TYR A 184 15.46 -25.20 -6.31
N PHE A 185 16.16 -24.32 -5.58
CA PHE A 185 15.89 -24.10 -4.17
C PHE A 185 15.97 -22.63 -3.78
N ALA A 186 15.24 -22.29 -2.73
CA ALA A 186 15.37 -21.02 -2.02
C ALA A 186 15.52 -21.28 -0.51
N SER A 187 16.41 -20.54 0.14
CA SER A 187 16.74 -20.77 1.56
C SER A 187 17.18 -19.48 2.26
N SER A 188 16.89 -19.35 3.56
CA SER A 188 17.41 -18.26 4.38
C SER A 188 18.94 -18.30 4.55
N GLU A 189 19.55 -19.45 4.31
CA GLU A 189 20.99 -19.67 4.41
C GLU A 189 21.56 -20.31 3.14
N ARG A 190 22.76 -19.90 2.75
CA ARG A 190 23.47 -20.41 1.57
C ARG A 190 23.83 -21.90 1.69
N GLY A 191 24.10 -22.38 2.90
CA GLY A 191 24.73 -23.68 3.17
C GLY A 191 23.79 -24.88 3.32
N VAL A 192 22.54 -24.79 2.86
CA VAL A 192 21.57 -25.89 3.02
C VAL A 192 21.91 -27.10 2.15
N TYR A 193 22.51 -26.87 0.97
CA TYR A 193 23.07 -27.93 0.14
C TYR A 193 24.61 -27.93 0.23
N PRO A 194 25.26 -29.10 0.09
CA PRO A 194 26.69 -29.14 -0.15
C PRO A 194 27.05 -28.38 -1.43
N LEU A 195 28.11 -27.58 -1.40
CA LEU A 195 28.51 -26.73 -2.53
C LEU A 195 28.78 -27.55 -3.81
N ASP A 196 29.34 -28.75 -3.67
CA ASP A 196 29.66 -29.64 -4.79
C ASP A 196 28.43 -30.13 -5.56
N ASN A 197 27.23 -30.03 -4.96
CA ASN A 197 25.96 -30.43 -5.61
C ASN A 197 25.31 -29.27 -6.38
N MET A 198 25.83 -28.05 -6.26
CA MET A 198 25.25 -26.86 -6.86
C MET A 198 25.81 -26.66 -8.27
N THR A 199 24.93 -26.41 -9.24
CA THR A 199 25.34 -26.13 -10.62
C THR A 199 25.95 -24.73 -10.74
N LYS A 200 25.51 -23.80 -9.89
CA LYS A 200 26.00 -22.43 -9.77
C LYS A 200 25.98 -22.01 -8.31
N ASP A 201 26.85 -21.07 -7.94
CA ASP A 201 26.82 -20.45 -6.62
C ASP A 201 25.44 -19.80 -6.37
N PRO A 202 24.77 -20.10 -5.23
CA PRO A 202 23.49 -19.49 -4.91
C PRO A 202 23.65 -17.99 -4.75
N ARG A 203 22.74 -17.23 -5.34
CA ARG A 203 22.73 -15.77 -5.23
C ARG A 203 21.77 -15.33 -4.12
N PRO A 204 22.12 -14.32 -3.32
CA PRO A 204 21.13 -13.66 -2.49
C PRO A 204 20.21 -12.84 -3.40
N LEU A 205 18.92 -12.81 -3.07
CA LEU A 205 17.98 -11.85 -3.65
C LEU A 205 18.35 -10.44 -3.19
N ALA A 206 18.37 -9.50 -4.14
CA ALA A 206 18.58 -8.09 -3.88
C ALA A 206 17.33 -7.46 -3.23
N PRO A 207 17.45 -6.28 -2.57
CA PRO A 207 16.30 -5.55 -2.04
C PRO A 207 15.14 -5.42 -3.04
N GLY A 208 13.91 -5.72 -2.61
CA GLY A 208 12.69 -5.72 -3.41
C GLY A 208 12.58 -6.82 -4.47
N GLU A 209 13.63 -7.62 -4.68
CA GLU A 209 13.71 -8.57 -5.78
C GLU A 209 12.83 -9.79 -5.56
N LYS A 210 12.31 -10.32 -6.67
CA LYS A 210 11.55 -11.57 -6.70
C LYS A 210 12.06 -12.51 -7.78
N VAL A 211 11.86 -13.80 -7.53
CA VAL A 211 12.04 -14.88 -8.50
C VAL A 211 10.80 -15.77 -8.42
N ALA A 212 10.28 -16.19 -9.56
CA ALA A 212 9.15 -17.12 -9.60
C ALA A 212 9.50 -18.37 -10.39
N LEU A 213 8.87 -19.48 -10.02
CA LEU A 213 8.96 -20.75 -10.72
C LEU A 213 7.57 -21.20 -11.12
N LYS A 214 7.45 -21.66 -12.35
CA LYS A 214 6.26 -22.34 -12.84
C LYS A 214 6.58 -23.76 -13.23
N ILE A 215 5.90 -24.69 -12.58
CA ILE A 215 6.11 -26.11 -12.75
C ILE A 215 5.22 -26.60 -13.88
N ASN A 216 5.86 -26.97 -14.98
CA ASN A 216 5.18 -27.56 -16.12
C ASN A 216 5.33 -29.09 -16.01
N ARG A 217 4.27 -29.79 -15.61
CA ARG A 217 4.34 -31.25 -15.38
C ARG A 217 4.81 -31.98 -16.64
N GLY A 218 5.93 -32.69 -16.54
CA GLY A 218 6.55 -33.42 -17.66
C GLY A 218 7.49 -32.58 -18.55
N TYR A 219 7.70 -31.32 -18.20
CA TYR A 219 8.61 -30.39 -18.87
C TYR A 219 9.53 -29.71 -17.85
N ASP A 220 10.50 -28.95 -18.35
CA ASP A 220 11.39 -28.17 -17.49
C ASP A 220 10.62 -27.08 -16.73
N VAL A 221 11.11 -26.77 -15.54
CA VAL A 221 10.58 -25.68 -14.71
C VAL A 221 10.92 -24.36 -15.37
N GLU A 222 9.90 -23.53 -15.57
CA GLU A 222 10.07 -22.19 -16.12
C GLU A 222 10.46 -21.24 -14.98
N VAL A 223 11.60 -20.57 -15.12
CA VAL A 223 12.14 -19.62 -14.14
C VAL A 223 11.88 -18.20 -14.63
N PHE A 224 11.20 -17.40 -13.80
CA PHE A 224 10.99 -15.99 -14.03
C PHE A 224 11.96 -15.22 -13.14
N ASP A 225 12.92 -14.55 -13.76
CA ASP A 225 13.68 -13.49 -13.08
C ASP A 225 12.79 -12.25 -12.88
N TYR A 226 13.33 -11.25 -12.19
CA TYR A 226 12.51 -10.11 -11.81
C TYR A 226 11.97 -9.30 -13.00
N PRO A 227 12.75 -9.03 -14.07
CA PRO A 227 12.22 -8.46 -15.30
C PRO A 227 11.12 -9.31 -15.95
N ALA A 228 11.28 -10.64 -15.99
CA ALA A 228 10.25 -11.53 -16.53
C ALA A 228 8.96 -11.51 -15.71
N ILE A 229 9.05 -11.39 -14.39
CA ILE A 229 7.88 -11.17 -13.51
C ILE A 229 7.15 -9.89 -13.90
N GLN A 230 7.86 -8.77 -14.06
CA GLN A 230 7.25 -7.49 -14.41
C GLN A 230 6.51 -7.57 -15.75
N GLN A 231 7.13 -8.20 -16.75
CA GLN A 231 6.51 -8.39 -18.07
C GLN A 231 5.32 -9.36 -18.02
N HIS A 232 5.38 -10.40 -17.20
CA HIS A 232 4.27 -11.33 -16.98
C HIS A 232 3.05 -10.62 -16.40
N VAL A 233 3.23 -9.79 -15.38
CA VAL A 233 2.16 -9.01 -14.75
C VAL A 233 1.56 -8.02 -15.75
N LEU A 234 2.39 -7.36 -16.56
CA LEU A 234 1.93 -6.47 -17.63
C LEU A 234 1.10 -7.20 -18.68
N GLN A 235 1.56 -8.37 -19.13
CA GLN A 235 0.83 -9.16 -20.10
C GLN A 235 -0.53 -9.61 -19.55
N ARG A 236 -0.56 -10.12 -18.32
CA ARG A 236 -1.81 -10.52 -17.66
C ARG A 236 -2.77 -9.35 -17.47
N HIS A 237 -2.25 -8.19 -17.11
CA HIS A 237 -3.04 -6.97 -17.04
C HIS A 237 -3.71 -6.64 -18.38
N ARG A 238 -2.94 -6.65 -19.48
CA ARG A 238 -3.47 -6.41 -20.84
C ARG A 238 -4.52 -7.46 -21.26
N ASP A 239 -4.26 -8.73 -20.96
CA ASP A 239 -5.18 -9.83 -21.29
C ASP A 239 -6.50 -9.68 -20.53
N SER A 240 -6.43 -9.33 -19.25
CA SER A 240 -7.60 -9.10 -18.40
C SER A 240 -8.45 -7.93 -18.92
N GLN A 241 -7.82 -6.82 -19.36
CA GLN A 241 -8.55 -5.69 -19.95
C GLN A 241 -9.21 -6.06 -21.28
N THR A 242 -8.53 -6.84 -22.12
CA THR A 242 -9.05 -7.27 -23.43
C THR A 242 -10.24 -8.20 -23.27
N GLN A 243 -10.15 -9.19 -22.38
CA GLN A 243 -11.27 -10.09 -22.10
C GLN A 243 -12.45 -9.33 -21.48
N ARG A 244 -12.19 -8.39 -20.56
CA ARG A 244 -13.25 -7.65 -19.84
C ARG A 244 -13.93 -6.57 -20.70
N SER A 245 -13.23 -5.95 -21.65
CA SER A 245 -13.85 -5.06 -22.65
C SER A 245 -14.74 -5.80 -23.66
N SER A 246 -14.52 -7.11 -23.84
CA SER A 246 -15.41 -7.98 -24.64
C SER A 246 -16.65 -8.43 -23.86
N ILE A 247 -16.52 -8.67 -22.54
CA ILE A 247 -17.63 -9.09 -21.66
C ILE A 247 -18.52 -7.90 -21.28
N ALA A 248 -17.96 -6.70 -21.11
CA ALA A 248 -18.72 -5.46 -20.85
C ALA A 248 -19.69 -5.09 -22.00
N ARG A 249 -19.56 -5.71 -23.18
CA ARG A 249 -20.54 -5.59 -24.27
C ARG A 249 -21.77 -6.49 -24.11
N ASN A 250 -21.74 -7.52 -23.26
CA ASN A 250 -22.77 -8.57 -23.21
C ASN A 250 -23.29 -8.95 -21.81
N TRP A 251 -22.84 -8.38 -20.69
CA TRP A 251 -23.38 -8.69 -19.35
C TRP A 251 -23.26 -7.50 -18.38
N PRO A 252 -24.19 -7.30 -17.42
CA PRO A 252 -24.06 -6.24 -16.42
C PRO A 252 -22.79 -6.41 -15.59
N GLN A 253 -22.08 -5.31 -15.35
CA GLN A 253 -20.88 -5.30 -14.51
C GLN A 253 -21.17 -5.91 -13.12
N PRO A 254 -20.23 -6.64 -12.51
CA PRO A 254 -20.37 -7.03 -11.11
C PRO A 254 -20.57 -5.76 -10.29
N ALA A 255 -21.53 -5.81 -9.35
CA ALA A 255 -22.01 -4.65 -8.60
C ALA A 255 -20.84 -3.82 -8.08
N ARG A 256 -20.72 -2.59 -8.61
CA ARG A 256 -19.94 -1.54 -7.97
C ARG A 256 -20.56 -1.33 -6.59
N ILE A 257 -19.75 -1.00 -5.59
CA ILE A 257 -20.22 -0.64 -4.24
C ILE A 257 -21.07 0.66 -4.26
N SER A 258 -21.40 1.20 -5.43
CA SER A 258 -22.12 2.48 -5.61
C SER A 258 -23.47 2.40 -6.33
N ASP A 259 -24.00 1.24 -6.74
CA ASP A 259 -25.22 1.23 -7.57
C ASP A 259 -26.52 1.27 -6.73
N ASN A 260 -27.17 2.44 -6.71
CA ASN A 260 -28.62 2.58 -6.59
C ASN A 260 -29.14 3.40 -7.81
N PRO A 261 -30.29 3.07 -8.42
CA PRO A 261 -30.58 3.42 -9.82
C PRO A 261 -31.49 4.65 -10.01
N ALA A 262 -31.38 5.24 -11.22
CA ALA A 262 -32.29 6.14 -11.97
C ALA A 262 -31.65 7.52 -12.29
N SER A 263 -31.74 8.12 -13.48
CA SER A 263 -32.35 7.75 -14.77
C SER A 263 -31.93 8.73 -15.89
N SER A 264 -31.66 8.19 -17.09
CA SER A 264 -32.02 8.67 -18.46
C SER A 264 -31.62 10.05 -19.04
N GLN A 265 -30.85 9.95 -20.15
CA GLN A 265 -31.02 10.57 -21.50
C GLN A 265 -30.26 11.86 -21.93
N SER A 266 -29.50 11.68 -23.04
CA SER A 266 -28.63 12.55 -23.87
C SER A 266 -29.42 13.47 -24.85
N PRO A 267 -28.88 14.14 -25.94
CA PRO A 267 -27.51 14.20 -26.54
C PRO A 267 -27.06 15.53 -27.26
N THR A 268 -25.86 15.50 -27.87
CA THR A 268 -25.31 16.26 -29.04
C THR A 268 -24.71 17.68 -28.83
N GLY A 269 -23.62 18.15 -29.47
CA GLY A 269 -22.66 17.59 -30.44
C GLY A 269 -21.64 18.65 -30.99
N ASN A 270 -20.58 18.15 -31.65
CA ASN A 270 -19.71 18.71 -32.73
C ASN A 270 -18.84 20.00 -32.60
N GLY A 271 -17.49 19.84 -32.60
CA GLY A 271 -16.62 20.08 -33.79
C GLY A 271 -15.67 21.32 -33.89
N TYR A 272 -14.33 21.07 -33.78
CA TYR A 272 -13.11 21.56 -34.53
C TYR A 272 -12.80 23.08 -34.75
N PRO A 273 -11.57 23.52 -35.14
CA PRO A 273 -10.18 23.14 -34.75
C PRO A 273 -9.16 24.32 -34.59
N SER A 274 -7.94 23.97 -34.12
CA SER A 274 -6.59 24.44 -34.53
C SER A 274 -5.94 25.71 -33.96
N GLY A 275 -4.65 25.59 -33.53
CA GLY A 275 -3.75 26.75 -33.47
C GLY A 275 -2.45 26.75 -32.62
N GLY A 276 -1.68 25.66 -32.54
CA GLY A 276 -0.20 25.68 -32.50
C GLY A 276 0.62 26.39 -31.39
N GLY A 277 1.17 25.59 -30.48
CA GLY A 277 2.63 25.45 -30.34
C GLY A 277 3.30 25.75 -29.00
N THR A 278 3.71 24.72 -28.25
CA THR A 278 5.14 24.45 -27.96
C THR A 278 5.33 23.01 -27.46
N GLN A 279 6.41 22.38 -27.90
CA GLN A 279 6.70 20.95 -27.76
C GLN A 279 7.48 20.64 -26.47
N ALA A 280 7.07 19.55 -25.79
CA ALA A 280 7.94 18.67 -24.99
C ALA A 280 7.41 17.23 -25.15
N ALA A 281 8.29 16.27 -25.40
CA ALA A 281 7.93 14.91 -25.79
C ALA A 281 7.37 14.09 -24.59
N PRO A 282 6.26 13.32 -24.76
CA PRO A 282 5.60 12.61 -23.66
C PRO A 282 6.05 11.15 -23.52
N ALA A 283 6.04 10.63 -22.29
CA ALA A 283 5.81 9.22 -22.00
C ALA A 283 4.30 9.01 -21.80
N PRO A 284 3.68 7.90 -22.26
CA PRO A 284 2.26 7.67 -22.07
C PRO A 284 2.01 7.18 -20.63
N VAL A 285 1.65 8.11 -19.77
CA VAL A 285 0.85 7.86 -18.56
C VAL A 285 -0.32 8.80 -18.70
N ALA A 286 -1.54 8.32 -18.45
CA ALA A 286 -2.67 9.20 -18.20
C ALA A 286 -2.44 9.91 -16.85
N LEU A 287 -1.47 10.81 -16.83
CA LEU A 287 -1.44 11.94 -15.93
C LEU A 287 -2.69 12.74 -16.28
N ALA A 288 -3.53 13.03 -15.29
CA ALA A 288 -4.21 14.31 -15.32
C ALA A 288 -3.11 15.39 -15.25
N ILE A 289 -2.44 15.67 -16.38
CA ILE A 289 -2.32 17.07 -16.79
C ILE A 289 -3.75 17.55 -16.66
N ALA A 290 -4.00 18.61 -15.90
CA ALA A 290 -5.27 19.31 -16.00
C ALA A 290 -5.51 19.52 -17.49
N GLU A 291 -6.30 18.65 -18.12
CA GLU A 291 -6.77 18.89 -19.46
C GLU A 291 -7.37 20.27 -19.35
N GLU A 292 -6.98 21.19 -20.24
CA GLU A 292 -7.72 22.42 -20.43
C GLU A 292 -9.14 22.00 -20.80
N ARG A 293 -9.96 21.74 -19.77
CA ARG A 293 -11.40 21.69 -19.90
C ARG A 293 -11.73 23.02 -20.53
N LEU A 294 -12.35 22.94 -21.71
CA LEU A 294 -13.08 24.06 -22.29
C LEU A 294 -13.79 24.76 -21.13
N GLU A 295 -13.69 26.09 -21.06
CA GLU A 295 -14.26 26.88 -19.96
C GLU A 295 -15.73 26.55 -19.65
N SER A 296 -16.44 25.93 -20.60
CA SER A 296 -17.80 25.40 -20.48
C SER A 296 -17.98 24.12 -19.65
N GLU A 297 -16.92 23.36 -19.34
CA GLU A 297 -16.98 22.10 -18.58
C GLU A 297 -16.32 22.19 -17.19
N ARG A 298 -15.79 23.37 -16.82
CA ARG A 298 -15.32 23.56 -15.44
C ARG A 298 -16.54 23.45 -14.51
N PRO A 299 -16.51 22.56 -13.50
CA PRO A 299 -17.53 22.58 -12.47
C PRO A 299 -17.59 23.98 -11.85
N LYS A 300 -18.76 24.39 -11.35
CA LYS A 300 -18.92 25.71 -10.74
C LYS A 300 -17.79 25.95 -9.73
N PRO A 301 -17.15 27.14 -9.72
CA PRO A 301 -16.05 27.44 -8.81
C PRO A 301 -16.49 27.16 -7.37
N PHE A 302 -15.70 26.36 -6.66
CA PHE A 302 -15.97 26.10 -5.26
C PHE A 302 -15.77 27.41 -4.50
N THR A 303 -16.80 27.89 -3.79
CA THR A 303 -16.66 29.12 -2.99
C THR A 303 -16.15 28.75 -1.60
N PRO A 304 -14.90 29.06 -1.25
CA PRO A 304 -14.35 28.58 0.00
C PRO A 304 -14.96 29.29 1.21
N PRO A 305 -15.32 28.55 2.28
CA PRO A 305 -16.00 29.15 3.43
C PRO A 305 -15.11 30.10 4.22
N TRP A 306 -13.77 29.98 4.13
CA TRP A 306 -12.83 30.88 4.80
C TRP A 306 -12.76 32.28 4.19
N ASN A 307 -13.34 32.50 3.01
CA ASN A 307 -13.49 33.84 2.45
C ASN A 307 -14.67 34.62 3.06
N ALA A 308 -15.52 33.95 3.86
CA ALA A 308 -16.73 34.55 4.41
C ALA A 308 -16.51 35.29 5.74
N THR A 309 -15.43 35.02 6.48
CA THR A 309 -15.17 35.63 7.79
C THR A 309 -13.70 35.95 8.00
N ASP A 310 -13.39 37.23 8.23
CA ASP A 310 -12.04 37.68 8.55
C ASP A 310 -11.77 37.44 10.05
N THR A 311 -11.03 36.36 10.35
CA THR A 311 -10.64 36.05 11.74
C THR A 311 -9.24 36.59 11.99
N PRO A 312 -9.05 37.54 12.93
CA PRO A 312 -7.75 38.12 13.17
C PRO A 312 -6.78 37.08 13.74
N ILE A 313 -5.59 36.99 13.14
CA ILE A 313 -4.47 36.19 13.65
C ILE A 313 -3.83 36.98 14.81
N ASN A 314 -4.28 36.70 16.03
CA ASN A 314 -3.77 37.33 17.25
C ASN A 314 -3.54 36.29 18.35
N ALA A 315 -2.94 36.73 19.47
CA ALA A 315 -2.59 35.83 20.57
C ALA A 315 -3.80 35.10 21.17
N ALA A 316 -5.00 35.71 21.19
CA ALA A 316 -6.20 35.05 21.72
C ALA A 316 -6.72 33.96 20.78
N THR A 317 -6.78 34.22 19.48
CA THR A 317 -7.17 33.22 18.45
C THR A 317 -6.18 32.06 18.42
N MET A 318 -4.87 32.37 18.40
CA MET A 318 -3.81 31.36 18.43
C MET A 318 -3.88 30.53 19.72
N ALA A 319 -4.04 31.18 20.87
CA ALA A 319 -4.20 30.48 22.14
C ALA A 319 -5.45 29.59 22.11
N ALA A 320 -6.60 30.04 21.60
CA ALA A 320 -7.80 29.20 21.48
C ALA A 320 -7.52 27.93 20.66
N LEU A 321 -6.77 28.05 19.56
CA LEU A 321 -6.38 26.94 18.68
C LEU A 321 -5.25 26.04 19.22
N GLY A 322 -4.70 26.32 20.41
CA GLY A 322 -3.69 25.45 21.03
C GLY A 322 -2.25 25.83 20.73
N TRP A 323 -2.04 27.00 20.15
CA TRP A 323 -0.71 27.53 19.94
C TRP A 323 -0.16 28.13 21.23
N GLU A 324 1.04 27.67 21.58
CA GLU A 324 1.85 28.26 22.63
C GLU A 324 3.04 29.00 22.01
N ARG A 325 3.67 29.87 22.78
CA ARG A 325 4.87 30.61 22.32
C ARG A 325 5.98 29.67 21.85
N TYR A 326 6.11 28.51 22.50
CA TYR A 326 7.07 27.48 22.11
C TYR A 326 6.78 26.93 20.71
N HIS A 327 5.52 26.59 20.39
CA HIS A 327 5.12 26.11 19.06
C HIS A 327 5.47 27.13 17.96
N VAL A 328 5.23 28.42 18.21
CA VAL A 328 5.60 29.49 17.28
C VAL A 328 7.11 29.53 17.06
N SER A 329 7.91 29.35 18.11
CA SER A 329 9.37 29.33 17.99
C SER A 329 9.91 28.14 17.18
N ILE A 330 9.28 26.96 17.31
CA ILE A 330 9.62 25.79 16.49
C ILE A 330 9.34 26.10 15.01
N VAL A 331 8.13 26.60 14.70
CA VAL A 331 7.75 26.92 13.32
C VAL A 331 8.63 28.00 12.71
N GLN A 332 8.98 29.04 13.48
CA GLN A 332 9.91 30.06 13.02
C GLN A 332 11.29 29.47 12.69
N THR A 333 11.81 28.58 13.55
CA THR A 333 13.08 27.89 13.31
C THR A 333 13.03 27.03 12.04
N MET A 334 11.92 26.33 11.82
CA MET A 334 11.68 25.53 10.61
C MET A 334 11.64 26.40 9.36
N ALA A 335 10.95 27.55 9.42
CA ALA A 335 10.84 28.48 8.31
C ALA A 335 12.20 29.12 7.96
N GLU A 336 13.01 29.48 8.95
CA GLU A 336 14.31 30.12 8.75
C GLU A 336 15.38 29.14 8.24
N ASN A 337 15.39 27.91 8.75
CA ASN A 337 16.50 26.96 8.53
C ASN A 337 16.16 25.79 7.60
N GLY A 338 14.88 25.59 7.27
CA GLY A 338 14.40 24.43 6.52
C GLY A 338 14.59 23.09 7.26
N LYS A 339 14.77 23.13 8.58
CA LYS A 339 15.02 21.97 9.44
C LYS A 339 14.24 22.11 10.75
N GLU A 340 13.78 20.97 11.27
CA GLU A 340 13.17 20.90 12.59
C GLU A 340 14.13 21.42 13.68
N GLN A 341 13.57 22.06 14.70
CA GLN A 341 14.34 22.56 15.82
C GLN A 341 14.92 21.39 16.62
N ILE A 342 16.25 21.35 16.78
CA ILE A 342 16.93 20.34 17.59
C ILE A 342 17.07 20.84 19.03
N GLY A 343 16.51 20.09 19.96
CA GLY A 343 16.68 20.28 21.40
C GLY A 343 17.65 19.28 22.04
N SER A 344 17.98 19.49 23.30
CA SER A 344 18.70 18.52 24.13
C SER A 344 18.00 18.40 25.49
N LEU A 345 18.37 17.38 26.28
CA LEU A 345 17.68 16.94 27.50
C LEU A 345 16.35 16.24 27.19
N GLY A 346 15.91 15.38 28.12
CA GLY A 346 14.63 14.69 28.00
C GLY A 346 13.46 15.60 28.38
N TRP A 347 12.25 15.20 27.98
CA TRP A 347 11.02 15.84 28.44
C TRP A 347 10.83 15.62 29.95
N ASP A 348 10.85 16.70 30.73
CA ASP A 348 10.70 16.69 32.20
C ASP A 348 9.31 17.13 32.67
N GLY A 349 8.42 17.49 31.74
CA GLY A 349 7.02 17.81 32.01
C GLY A 349 6.17 16.59 32.36
N PRO A 350 4.97 16.79 32.94
CA PRO A 350 4.04 15.69 33.17
C PRO A 350 3.60 15.06 31.83
N LEU A 351 3.18 13.79 31.89
CA LEU A 351 2.43 13.18 30.79
C LEU A 351 1.14 13.96 30.56
N ALA A 352 0.66 14.03 29.32
CA ALA A 352 -0.53 14.79 28.93
C ALA A 352 -1.73 14.52 29.87
N ALA A 353 -2.00 13.25 30.18
CA ALA A 353 -3.09 12.82 31.07
C ALA A 353 -2.93 13.25 32.55
N LEU A 354 -1.73 13.64 32.98
CA LEU A 354 -1.42 14.12 34.33
C LEU A 354 -1.20 15.63 34.37
N SER A 355 -1.23 16.30 33.22
CA SER A 355 -1.02 17.73 33.16
C SER A 355 -2.17 18.45 33.86
N LYS A 356 -1.83 19.49 34.63
CA LYS A 356 -2.80 20.41 35.24
C LYS A 356 -3.10 21.61 34.36
N THR A 357 -2.37 21.74 33.25
CA THR A 357 -2.59 22.76 32.23
C THR A 357 -3.21 22.11 31.01
N ARG A 358 -3.79 22.94 30.15
CA ARG A 358 -4.23 22.49 28.84
C ARG A 358 -3.05 21.85 28.09
N VAL A 359 -3.34 20.77 27.39
CA VAL A 359 -2.44 20.05 26.49
C VAL A 359 -3.17 19.80 25.18
N ASN A 360 -2.43 19.72 24.07
CA ASN A 360 -3.03 19.44 22.78
C ASN A 360 -3.36 17.95 22.65
N ILE A 361 -4.33 17.62 21.79
CA ILE A 361 -4.71 16.22 21.54
C ILE A 361 -3.50 15.41 21.06
N ALA A 362 -2.63 16.02 20.24
CA ALA A 362 -1.39 15.39 19.75
C ALA A 362 -0.47 14.91 20.88
N ASP A 363 -0.44 15.58 22.04
CA ASP A 363 0.45 15.23 23.16
C ASP A 363 0.07 13.89 23.83
N TYR A 364 -1.16 13.43 23.63
CA TYR A 364 -1.64 12.12 24.11
C TYR A 364 -1.15 10.97 23.23
N PHE A 365 -0.83 11.24 21.97
CA PHE A 365 -0.32 10.23 21.04
C PHE A 365 1.20 10.16 21.16
N LYS A 366 1.74 8.95 21.27
CA LYS A 366 3.17 8.69 21.28
C LYS A 366 3.53 7.87 20.05
N GLU A 367 4.57 8.31 19.37
CA GLU A 367 5.09 7.59 18.21
C GLU A 367 5.56 6.20 18.63
N THR A 368 5.13 5.20 17.88
CA THR A 368 5.62 3.84 18.09
C THR A 368 6.93 3.70 17.33
N VAL A 369 7.97 3.25 18.04
CA VAL A 369 9.27 2.98 17.46
C VAL A 369 9.53 1.49 17.40
N ALA A 370 10.17 1.06 16.32
CA ALA A 370 10.72 -0.28 16.16
C ALA A 370 11.80 -0.54 17.22
N VAL A 371 11.67 -1.63 17.99
CA VAL A 371 12.68 -2.01 19.00
C VAL A 371 12.92 -3.52 18.94
N VAL A 372 14.18 -3.92 18.76
CA VAL A 372 14.67 -5.31 18.72
C VAL A 372 14.17 -6.15 17.54
N THR A 373 12.87 -6.21 17.27
CA THR A 373 12.29 -7.19 16.33
C THR A 373 12.43 -6.79 14.86
N ASN A 374 12.47 -5.48 14.61
CA ASN A 374 12.65 -4.84 13.32
C ASN A 374 13.67 -3.68 13.40
N PRO A 375 14.53 -3.48 12.40
CA PRO A 375 15.45 -2.34 12.35
C PRO A 375 14.70 -1.05 11.97
N ALA A 376 15.12 0.07 12.56
CA ALA A 376 14.73 1.39 12.07
C ALA A 376 15.50 1.69 10.77
N ILE A 377 14.83 2.41 9.86
CA ILE A 377 15.35 2.72 8.52
C ILE A 377 15.92 4.15 8.54
N ASP A 378 17.10 4.35 7.94
CA ASP A 378 17.73 5.67 7.84
C ASP A 378 17.11 6.47 6.69
N ARG A 379 16.25 7.44 7.04
CA ARG A 379 15.55 8.29 6.05
C ARG A 379 16.50 9.07 5.13
N GLU A 380 17.68 9.48 5.61
CA GLU A 380 18.60 10.29 4.82
C GLU A 380 19.40 9.43 3.84
N ARG A 381 19.81 8.23 4.27
CA ARG A 381 20.62 7.32 3.44
C ARG A 381 19.78 6.45 2.50
N GLU A 382 18.56 6.13 2.90
CA GLU A 382 17.67 5.19 2.21
C GLU A 382 16.41 5.89 1.66
N HIS A 383 16.50 7.20 1.39
CA HIS A 383 15.39 8.04 0.94
C HIS A 383 14.61 7.46 -0.26
N ALA A 384 15.27 6.74 -1.17
CA ALA A 384 14.64 6.10 -2.33
C ALA A 384 13.58 5.05 -1.97
N GLN A 385 13.54 4.60 -0.72
CA GLN A 385 12.63 3.60 -0.17
C GLN A 385 11.48 4.23 0.63
N PHE A 386 11.46 5.56 0.73
CA PHE A 386 10.39 6.34 1.34
C PHE A 386 9.60 7.08 0.27
N SER A 387 8.31 7.25 0.53
CA SER A 387 7.46 8.11 -0.27
C SER A 387 6.43 8.78 0.61
N THR A 388 6.28 10.10 0.42
CA THR A 388 5.19 10.90 0.99
C THR A 388 4.06 11.12 -0.02
N ARG A 389 4.11 10.40 -1.15
CA ARG A 389 3.14 10.50 -2.23
C ARG A 389 1.75 10.24 -1.69
N THR A 390 0.86 11.18 -1.97
CA THR A 390 -0.53 11.16 -1.52
C THR A 390 -1.43 11.10 -2.74
N VAL A 391 -2.46 10.27 -2.67
CA VAL A 391 -3.43 10.09 -3.76
C VAL A 391 -4.80 10.47 -3.21
N LEU A 392 -5.43 11.43 -3.86
CA LEU A 392 -6.74 11.98 -3.50
C LEU A 392 -7.75 11.58 -4.56
N GLY A 393 -8.91 11.08 -4.15
CA GLY A 393 -10.00 10.70 -5.04
C GLY A 393 -10.44 9.25 -4.88
N ILE A 394 -11.09 8.70 -5.91
CA ILE A 394 -11.67 7.37 -5.84
C ILE A 394 -10.59 6.27 -5.87
N ARG A 395 -10.66 5.35 -4.92
CA ARG A 395 -9.76 4.18 -4.91
C ARG A 395 -10.14 3.22 -6.05
N PRO A 396 -9.23 2.89 -6.99
CA PRO A 396 -9.48 1.91 -8.02
C PRO A 396 -9.75 0.51 -7.46
N ALA A 397 -10.55 -0.29 -8.18
CA ALA A 397 -10.74 -1.69 -7.84
C ALA A 397 -9.53 -2.55 -8.24
N ILE A 398 -9.26 -3.61 -7.49
CA ILE A 398 -8.16 -4.56 -7.76
C ILE A 398 -8.31 -5.17 -9.15
N GLY A 399 -7.27 -5.05 -9.98
CA GLY A 399 -7.25 -5.57 -11.34
C GLY A 399 -8.10 -4.78 -12.35
N PHE A 400 -8.54 -3.56 -12.00
CA PHE A 400 -9.26 -2.67 -12.91
C PHE A 400 -8.52 -1.33 -13.06
N ALA A 401 -8.56 -0.78 -14.27
CA ALA A 401 -8.21 0.63 -14.47
C ALA A 401 -9.32 1.52 -13.90
N THR A 402 -8.96 2.77 -13.57
CA THR A 402 -9.92 3.82 -13.24
C THR A 402 -10.91 4.02 -14.40
N ALA A 403 -12.18 4.22 -14.09
CA ALA A 403 -13.18 4.58 -15.09
C ALA A 403 -12.92 5.99 -15.63
N GLU A 404 -13.46 6.30 -16.81
CA GLU A 404 -13.29 7.60 -17.47
C GLU A 404 -13.76 8.80 -16.61
N ASN A 405 -14.75 8.57 -15.75
CA ASN A 405 -15.27 9.60 -14.83
C ASN A 405 -14.59 9.59 -13.45
N ASP A 406 -13.74 8.61 -13.16
CA ASP A 406 -13.01 8.53 -11.91
C ASP A 406 -11.97 9.65 -11.86
N LEU A 407 -11.89 10.34 -10.73
CA LEU A 407 -10.92 11.42 -10.54
C LEU A 407 -9.92 10.99 -9.49
N LEU A 408 -8.64 11.09 -9.85
CA LEU A 408 -7.50 10.86 -8.99
C LEU A 408 -6.50 12.00 -9.16
N VAL A 409 -6.07 12.57 -8.05
CA VAL A 409 -5.01 13.57 -7.99
C VAL A 409 -3.87 13.00 -7.17
N GLN A 410 -2.67 12.97 -7.75
CA GLN A 410 -1.46 12.53 -7.07
C GLN A 410 -0.61 13.75 -6.69
N LEU A 411 -0.17 13.79 -5.44
CA LEU A 411 0.73 14.78 -4.87
C LEU A 411 1.99 14.08 -4.37
N GLU A 412 3.14 14.73 -4.43
CA GLU A 412 4.41 14.19 -3.89
C GLU A 412 4.48 14.29 -2.36
N THR A 413 3.65 15.13 -1.76
CA THR A 413 3.58 15.38 -0.32
C THR A 413 2.13 15.47 0.15
N PRO A 414 1.81 15.11 1.41
CA PRO A 414 0.48 15.34 1.97
C PRO A 414 0.21 16.82 2.28
N LEU A 415 1.20 17.70 2.14
CA LEU A 415 1.08 19.13 2.44
C LEU A 415 0.48 19.88 1.24
N ILE A 416 -0.58 20.64 1.50
CA ILE A 416 -1.27 21.50 0.52
C ILE A 416 -1.01 22.95 0.93
N VAL A 417 -0.84 23.85 -0.05
CA VAL A 417 -0.66 25.29 0.18
C VAL A 417 -1.94 26.07 -0.11
N GLY A 418 -2.00 27.34 0.28
CA GLY A 418 -3.18 28.19 0.08
C GLY A 418 -4.20 28.08 1.22
N GLY A 419 -5.45 28.42 0.92
CA GLY A 419 -6.54 28.38 1.91
C GLY A 419 -6.63 29.58 2.85
N HIS A 420 -5.78 30.59 2.71
CA HIS A 420 -5.88 31.83 3.47
C HIS A 420 -5.24 33.04 2.77
N PRO A 421 -5.94 34.19 2.62
CA PRO A 421 -5.42 35.36 1.89
C PRO A 421 -4.11 35.95 2.46
N ALA A 422 -3.86 35.80 3.75
CA ALA A 422 -2.64 36.30 4.40
C ALA A 422 -1.36 35.53 4.01
N LEU A 423 -1.47 34.36 3.38
CA LEU A 423 -0.31 33.57 2.95
C LEU A 423 0.31 34.12 1.66
N GLY A 424 -0.44 34.92 0.89
CA GLY A 424 -0.04 35.43 -0.42
C GLY A 424 -1.19 35.31 -1.43
N ASP A 425 -0.95 35.78 -2.65
CA ASP A 425 -1.88 35.55 -3.74
C ASP A 425 -1.80 34.11 -4.28
N LEU A 426 -2.80 33.73 -5.07
CA LEU A 426 -2.91 32.38 -5.63
C LEU A 426 -1.77 32.07 -6.62
N GLU A 427 -1.21 33.08 -7.29
CA GLU A 427 -0.08 32.89 -8.22
C GLU A 427 1.18 32.45 -7.47
N LEU A 428 1.47 33.08 -6.34
CA LEU A 428 2.54 32.66 -5.44
C LEU A 428 2.29 31.26 -4.90
N MET A 429 1.07 30.94 -4.46
CA MET A 429 0.74 29.58 -3.97
C MET A 429 0.99 28.52 -5.05
N ARG A 430 0.56 28.78 -6.29
CA ARG A 430 0.81 27.88 -7.44
C ARG A 430 2.30 27.70 -7.71
N MET A 431 3.09 28.77 -7.64
CA MET A 431 4.54 28.71 -7.81
C MET A 431 5.18 27.77 -6.77
N VAL A 432 4.82 27.95 -5.50
CA VAL A 432 5.32 27.10 -4.39
C VAL A 432 4.83 25.66 -4.54
N ALA A 433 3.55 25.47 -4.88
CA ALA A 433 2.94 24.17 -5.08
C ALA A 433 3.69 23.36 -6.15
N ASN A 434 3.94 23.98 -7.31
CA ASN A 434 4.69 23.37 -8.41
C ASN A 434 6.13 23.02 -8.01
N GLN A 435 6.78 23.87 -7.22
CA GLN A 435 8.15 23.60 -6.76
C GLN A 435 8.23 22.35 -5.85
N HIS A 436 7.17 22.08 -5.09
CA HIS A 436 7.13 20.98 -4.10
C HIS A 436 6.30 19.77 -4.53
N GLY A 437 5.81 19.74 -5.78
CA GLY A 437 5.00 18.64 -6.29
C GLY A 437 3.65 18.50 -5.57
N THR A 438 3.04 19.63 -5.17
CA THR A 438 1.72 19.68 -4.55
C THR A 438 0.80 20.64 -5.30
N MET A 439 -0.39 20.92 -4.75
CA MET A 439 -1.37 21.84 -5.30
C MET A 439 -1.74 22.94 -4.30
N ALA A 440 -2.22 24.06 -4.82
CA ALA A 440 -2.99 25.01 -4.01
C ALA A 440 -4.36 24.41 -3.69
N LEU A 441 -4.86 24.66 -2.48
CA LEU A 441 -6.15 24.15 -2.01
C LEU A 441 -7.30 24.60 -2.93
N GLU A 442 -7.23 25.84 -3.41
CA GLU A 442 -8.19 26.41 -4.35
C GLU A 442 -8.24 25.61 -5.67
N ASP A 443 -7.08 25.33 -6.25
CA ASP A 443 -6.99 24.55 -7.50
C ASP A 443 -7.46 23.11 -7.31
N LEU A 444 -7.14 22.51 -6.15
CA LEU A 444 -7.61 21.17 -5.80
C LEU A 444 -9.14 21.14 -5.72
N LEU A 445 -9.74 22.13 -5.05
CA LEU A 445 -11.20 22.22 -4.94
C LEU A 445 -11.88 22.47 -6.29
N ASP A 446 -11.26 23.25 -7.18
CA ASP A 446 -11.74 23.42 -8.56
C ASP A 446 -11.67 22.12 -9.38
N VAL A 447 -10.63 21.30 -9.18
CA VAL A 447 -10.48 20.00 -9.83
C VAL A 447 -11.59 19.03 -9.41
N PHE A 448 -11.90 18.97 -8.11
CA PHE A 448 -12.99 18.12 -7.60
C PHE A 448 -14.38 18.73 -7.86
N GLY A 449 -14.49 20.06 -7.85
CA GLY A 449 -15.72 20.80 -8.14
C GLY A 449 -16.89 20.37 -7.26
N GLU A 450 -18.00 19.95 -7.88
CA GLU A 450 -19.20 19.45 -7.19
C GLU A 450 -18.96 18.14 -6.42
N ARG A 451 -17.81 17.48 -6.60
CA ARG A 451 -17.40 16.29 -5.83
C ARG A 451 -16.69 16.63 -4.53
N ALA A 452 -16.44 17.92 -4.27
CA ALA A 452 -15.90 18.38 -3.01
C ALA A 452 -17.04 18.83 -2.09
N ALA A 453 -16.93 18.46 -0.82
CA ALA A 453 -17.80 18.94 0.25
C ALA A 453 -16.96 19.61 1.34
N THR A 454 -17.53 20.57 2.04
CA THR A 454 -16.91 21.14 3.24
C THR A 454 -17.81 20.94 4.44
N ILE A 455 -17.21 20.42 5.50
CA ILE A 455 -17.87 20.02 6.74
C ILE A 455 -17.28 20.88 7.84
N SER A 456 -18.14 21.49 8.67
CA SER A 456 -17.66 22.27 9.79
C SER A 456 -17.17 21.35 10.90
N MET A 457 -15.88 21.45 11.24
CA MET A 457 -15.24 20.68 12.31
C MET A 457 -15.41 21.31 13.70
N SER A 458 -16.27 22.33 13.85
CA SER A 458 -16.54 22.99 15.13
C SER A 458 -17.74 22.39 15.86
N ALA A 459 -17.71 22.42 17.19
CA ALA A 459 -18.90 22.24 18.02
C ALA A 459 -19.62 23.57 18.21
N LEU A 460 -20.96 23.57 18.17
CA LEU A 460 -21.77 24.75 18.47
C LEU A 460 -21.81 25.04 19.97
N GLU A 461 -22.15 26.27 20.38
CA GLU A 461 -22.19 26.66 21.80
C GLU A 461 -23.19 25.84 22.63
N ASP A 462 -24.27 25.39 22.00
CA ASP A 462 -25.34 24.59 22.58
C ASP A 462 -25.19 23.07 22.30
N GLU A 463 -24.08 22.67 21.69
CA GLU A 463 -23.80 21.29 21.28
C GLU A 463 -22.67 20.68 22.13
N THR A 464 -22.86 19.46 22.62
CA THR A 464 -21.77 18.70 23.27
C THR A 464 -20.77 18.20 22.24
N ILE A 465 -19.51 17.98 22.62
CA ILE A 465 -18.48 17.41 21.72
C ILE A 465 -18.92 16.08 21.10
N ASP A 466 -19.56 15.20 21.86
CA ASP A 466 -20.04 13.91 21.35
C ASP A 466 -21.10 14.09 20.25
N ALA A 467 -22.08 14.97 20.48
CA ALA A 467 -23.08 15.32 19.47
C ALA A 467 -22.45 15.97 18.21
N ALA A 468 -21.43 16.81 18.39
CA ALA A 468 -20.70 17.39 17.26
C ALA A 468 -19.98 16.32 16.44
N ILE A 469 -19.37 15.32 17.09
CA ILE A 469 -18.73 14.19 16.41
C ILE A 469 -19.76 13.37 15.61
N GLU A 470 -20.92 13.05 16.22
CA GLU A 470 -22.00 12.32 15.54
C GLU A 470 -22.54 13.09 14.32
N ARG A 471 -22.75 14.40 14.48
CA ARG A 471 -23.18 15.28 13.39
C ARG A 471 -22.14 15.31 12.26
N ILE A 472 -20.86 15.56 12.57
CA ILE A 472 -19.77 15.58 11.58
C ILE A 472 -19.69 14.25 10.84
N GLN A 473 -19.83 13.12 11.55
CA GLN A 473 -19.86 11.81 10.93
C GLN A 473 -21.05 11.64 9.97
N ALA A 474 -22.25 12.07 10.37
CA ALA A 474 -23.44 11.99 9.53
C ALA A 474 -23.33 12.89 8.28
N GLU A 475 -22.82 14.11 8.44
CA GLU A 475 -22.53 15.03 7.33
C GLU A 475 -21.50 14.42 6.36
N ALA A 476 -20.44 13.78 6.88
CA ALA A 476 -19.40 13.15 6.06
C ALA A 476 -19.87 11.90 5.30
N VAL A 477 -20.88 11.19 5.78
CA VAL A 477 -21.47 10.03 5.08
C VAL A 477 -22.53 10.48 4.06
N ALA A 478 -23.20 11.60 4.31
CA ALA A 478 -24.21 12.15 3.43
C ALA A 478 -23.62 12.90 2.23
N ALA A 479 -22.46 13.55 2.42
CA ALA A 479 -21.63 14.13 1.37
C ALA A 479 -20.94 13.04 0.55
#